data_AF-A0A3N4HA59-F1
#
_entry.id   AF-A0A3N4HA59-F1
#
_cell.length_a   1.000
_cell.length_b   1.000
_cell.length_c   1.000
_cell.angle_alpha   90.00
_cell.angle_beta   90.00
_cell.angle_gamma   90.00
#
_symmetry.space_group_name_H-M   'P 1'
#
loop_
_entity.id
_entity.type
_entity.pdbx_description
1 polymer ?
#
loop_
_entity_poly.entity_id
_entity_poly.type
_entity_poly.pdbx_seq_one_letter_code
_entity_poly.pdbx_strand_id
1 'polypeptide(L)'
;MPPYVSPVDQNASADISEPEFNPPSPPHQSATSHHPSTRVDPFEQPDEFDAPVCMRGGPWNMKYEDDPSTLIIFVDNSGREYMNIFEVQPASLYPDVIKKISPELELALHTWAALEKCNGSLYPSVSDEDFDWDSPATTIRSEEEKKRIVRWMLDGLVLIRTVHRILREGLAGMKKEGIERLRISWFPPAFNDPEEDGGWDKEFWFPRKGPWLGLVEMVESDEVQLWDTRVYRLLGQHYPEVVDGYKIEDVLRS
;
A
#
# COMPACT_ATOMS: atom_id res chain seq x y z
N MET A 1 -8.65 -57.37 4.65
CA MET A 1 -7.60 -56.92 5.60
C MET A 1 -6.44 -57.91 5.53
N PRO A 2 -5.35 -57.58 4.83
CA PRO A 2 -4.08 -58.30 4.92
C PRO A 2 -3.16 -57.68 5.99
N PRO A 3 -2.24 -58.47 6.59
CA PRO A 3 -1.50 -58.08 7.79
C PRO A 3 -0.33 -57.15 7.50
N TYR A 4 -0.14 -56.21 8.43
CA TYR A 4 0.97 -55.28 8.52
C TYR A 4 2.25 -56.03 8.90
N VAL A 5 3.30 -55.92 8.08
CA VAL A 5 4.64 -56.47 8.34
C VAL A 5 5.58 -55.30 8.57
N SER A 6 6.02 -55.12 9.81
CA SER A 6 7.17 -54.26 10.14
C SER A 6 8.47 -54.90 9.69
N PRO A 7 9.43 -54.08 9.23
CA PRO A 7 10.85 -54.39 9.41
C PRO A 7 11.46 -53.42 10.43
N VAL A 8 12.10 -54.03 11.43
CA VAL A 8 12.97 -53.43 12.43
C VAL A 8 14.37 -53.22 11.84
N ASP A 9 14.93 -52.06 12.17
CA ASP A 9 16.33 -51.61 12.27
C ASP A 9 17.47 -52.51 11.79
N GLN A 10 18.46 -51.88 11.15
CA GLN A 10 19.86 -51.92 11.63
C GLN A 10 20.82 -51.02 10.85
N ASN A 11 21.66 -50.31 11.61
CA ASN A 11 23.07 -49.94 11.31
C ASN A 11 23.32 -48.86 10.23
N ALA A 12 24.32 -47.99 10.30
CA ALA A 12 25.44 -47.81 11.21
C ALA A 12 26.02 -46.38 11.05
N SER A 13 26.81 -46.01 12.05
CA SER A 13 27.65 -44.83 12.22
C SER A 13 28.43 -44.36 10.99
N ALA A 14 28.54 -43.04 10.84
CA ALA A 14 29.78 -42.36 10.44
C ALA A 14 29.74 -40.91 10.95
N ASP A 15 30.42 -40.70 12.07
CA ASP A 15 30.76 -39.40 12.65
C ASP A 15 31.93 -38.85 11.82
N ILE A 16 31.67 -37.84 10.98
CA ILE A 16 32.69 -37.09 10.25
C ILE A 16 32.63 -35.67 10.77
N SER A 17 33.55 -35.36 11.67
CA SER A 17 33.82 -34.03 12.19
C SER A 17 34.48 -33.21 11.06
N GLU A 18 33.76 -32.23 10.54
CA GLU A 18 34.34 -31.24 9.62
C GLU A 18 35.24 -30.26 10.41
N PRO A 19 36.41 -29.86 9.88
CA PRO A 19 37.27 -28.88 10.53
C PRO A 19 36.66 -27.48 10.43
N GLU A 20 36.43 -26.84 11.59
CA GLU A 20 36.06 -25.43 11.71
C GLU A 20 37.11 -24.54 11.02
N PHE A 21 36.71 -23.95 9.90
CA PHE A 21 37.46 -22.91 9.22
C PHE A 21 37.14 -21.57 9.89
N ASN A 22 37.98 -21.14 10.83
CA ASN A 22 37.92 -19.80 11.42
C ASN A 22 38.63 -18.79 10.51
N PRO A 23 37.93 -17.90 9.79
CA PRO A 23 38.57 -16.83 9.05
C PRO A 23 39.20 -15.81 10.03
N PRO A 24 40.35 -15.20 9.66
CA PRO A 24 41.02 -14.22 10.51
C PRO A 24 40.14 -12.99 10.72
N SER A 25 39.98 -12.59 11.97
CA SER A 25 39.29 -11.36 12.36
C SER A 25 39.95 -10.14 11.70
N PRO A 26 39.18 -9.22 11.09
CA PRO A 26 39.73 -7.98 10.57
C PRO A 26 40.24 -7.09 11.72
N PRO A 27 41.27 -6.27 11.46
CA PRO A 27 41.91 -5.46 12.50
C PRO A 27 40.96 -4.40 13.04
N HIS A 28 40.95 -4.30 14.38
CA HIS A 28 40.43 -3.17 15.13
C HIS A 28 40.93 -1.83 14.54
N GLN A 29 40.02 -1.05 13.98
CA GLN A 29 40.24 0.38 13.80
C GLN A 29 39.60 1.13 14.96
N SER A 30 40.46 1.74 15.77
CA SER A 30 40.10 2.66 16.83
C SER A 30 39.66 4.01 16.25
N ALA A 31 38.60 4.54 16.84
CA ALA A 31 38.35 5.96 17.15
C ALA A 31 38.63 7.01 16.05
N THR A 32 37.56 7.54 15.46
CA THR A 32 37.51 8.93 15.01
C THR A 32 36.17 9.59 15.33
N SER A 33 36.27 10.61 16.18
CA SER A 33 35.42 11.80 16.35
C SER A 33 33.90 11.64 16.34
N HIS A 34 33.32 11.72 17.55
CA HIS A 34 31.99 12.27 17.75
C HIS A 34 31.97 13.76 17.38
N HIS A 35 31.73 14.06 16.11
CA HIS A 35 31.09 15.33 15.77
C HIS A 35 29.61 15.20 16.16
N PRO A 36 29.05 16.10 16.98
CA PRO A 36 27.61 16.21 17.11
C PRO A 36 27.09 16.75 15.78
N SER A 37 26.86 15.83 14.85
CA SER A 37 26.05 16.10 13.67
C SER A 37 24.63 16.23 14.19
N THR A 38 24.20 17.46 14.50
CA THR A 38 22.81 17.86 14.42
C THR A 38 22.36 17.70 12.96
N ARG A 39 22.21 16.44 12.53
CA ARG A 39 21.32 16.09 11.43
C ARG A 39 19.94 16.43 11.95
N VAL A 40 19.51 17.66 11.68
CA VAL A 40 18.09 17.97 11.63
C VAL A 40 17.52 16.94 10.67
N ASP A 41 16.69 16.05 11.19
CA ASP A 41 16.01 15.05 10.38
C ASP A 41 15.20 15.82 9.32
N PRO A 42 15.44 15.64 8.01
CA PRO A 42 14.67 16.34 6.97
C PRO A 42 13.18 15.98 6.98
N PHE A 43 12.76 15.05 7.86
CA PHE A 43 11.38 14.68 8.14
C PHE A 43 10.75 15.35 9.37
N GLU A 44 11.47 16.15 10.17
CA GLU A 44 10.82 17.08 11.12
C GLU A 44 10.27 18.29 10.36
N GLN A 45 9.23 18.05 9.57
CA GLN A 45 8.50 19.06 8.82
C GLN A 45 7.24 19.46 9.58
N PRO A 46 6.91 20.76 9.64
CA PRO A 46 5.92 21.30 10.55
C PRO A 46 4.51 20.74 10.30
N ASP A 47 3.92 20.18 11.37
CA ASP A 47 2.51 20.04 11.74
C ASP A 47 1.44 19.82 10.64
N GLU A 48 1.72 19.05 9.58
CA GLU A 48 0.64 18.48 8.75
C GLU A 48 -0.29 17.58 9.59
N PHE A 49 0.18 17.16 10.77
CA PHE A 49 -0.61 16.46 11.78
C PHE A 49 -1.84 17.26 12.24
N ASP A 50 -1.72 18.59 12.37
CA ASP A 50 -2.77 19.45 12.92
C ASP A 50 -3.66 20.09 11.84
N ALA A 51 -3.34 19.90 10.56
CA ALA A 51 -4.18 20.37 9.47
C ALA A 51 -5.55 19.65 9.45
N PRO A 52 -6.67 20.34 9.13
CA PRO A 52 -7.99 19.69 9.05
C PRO A 52 -8.06 18.55 8.03
N VAL A 53 -7.28 18.65 6.94
CA VAL A 53 -7.19 17.65 5.86
C VAL A 53 -5.73 17.46 5.46
N CYS A 54 -5.40 16.34 4.82
CA CYS A 54 -4.06 16.09 4.30
C CYS A 54 -3.87 16.81 2.96
N MET A 55 -2.80 17.60 2.81
CA MET A 55 -2.55 18.36 1.58
C MET A 55 -1.38 17.81 0.77
N ARG A 56 -0.54 16.96 1.36
CA ARG A 56 0.69 16.46 0.75
C ARG A 56 0.65 14.99 0.35
N GLY A 57 -0.13 14.20 1.09
CA GLY A 57 -0.18 12.75 0.96
C GLY A 57 1.13 12.09 1.36
N GLY A 58 1.35 10.85 0.92
CA GLY A 58 2.55 10.08 1.23
C GLY A 58 2.28 8.95 2.22
N PRO A 59 3.32 8.33 2.81
CA PRO A 59 3.16 7.20 3.72
C PRO A 59 2.22 7.52 4.88
N TRP A 60 1.41 6.53 5.28
CA TRP A 60 0.50 6.64 6.41
C TRP A 60 1.24 6.98 7.71
N ASN A 61 0.64 7.85 8.52
CA ASN A 61 1.20 8.25 9.81
C ASN A 61 0.43 7.55 10.94
N MET A 62 1.09 6.59 11.58
CA MET A 62 0.53 5.79 12.68
C MET A 62 0.00 6.63 13.85
N LYS A 63 0.45 7.88 14.01
CA LYS A 63 -0.05 8.78 15.06
C LYS A 63 -1.56 9.06 14.96
N TYR A 64 -2.17 8.86 13.80
CA TYR A 64 -3.61 9.06 13.63
C TYR A 64 -4.46 7.91 14.19
N GLU A 65 -3.93 6.68 14.23
CA GLU A 65 -4.73 5.50 14.59
C GLU A 65 -5.34 5.58 15.99
N ASP A 66 -4.68 6.29 16.91
CA ASP A 66 -5.14 6.48 18.28
C ASP A 66 -5.78 7.86 18.52
N ASP A 67 -5.88 8.72 17.50
CA ASP A 67 -6.39 10.08 17.66
C ASP A 67 -7.92 10.14 17.56
N PRO A 68 -8.65 10.35 18.68
CA PRO A 68 -10.10 10.39 18.68
C PRO A 68 -10.68 11.62 17.96
N SER A 69 -9.86 12.63 17.67
CA SER A 69 -10.28 13.85 16.96
C SER A 69 -10.14 13.76 15.44
N THR A 70 -9.66 12.61 14.92
CA THR A 70 -9.53 12.39 13.48
C THR A 70 -10.55 11.37 13.01
N LEU A 71 -11.36 11.76 12.04
CA LEU A 71 -12.13 10.82 11.23
C LEU A 71 -11.19 10.21 10.20
N ILE A 72 -11.01 8.90 10.26
CA ILE A 72 -10.20 8.14 9.31
C ILE A 72 -11.14 7.30 8.46
N ILE A 73 -10.94 7.38 7.15
CA ILE A 73 -11.52 6.43 6.20
C ILE A 73 -10.38 5.52 5.74
N PHE A 74 -10.54 4.22 5.95
CA PHE A 74 -9.64 3.23 5.38
C PHE A 74 -10.26 2.71 4.09
N VAL A 75 -9.48 2.77 3.02
CA VAL A 75 -9.80 2.14 1.75
C VAL A 75 -8.79 1.03 1.52
N ASP A 76 -9.15 -0.21 1.82
CA ASP A 76 -8.24 -1.35 1.69
C ASP A 76 -8.52 -2.11 0.41
N ASN A 77 -7.59 -2.05 -0.55
CA ASN A 77 -7.64 -2.91 -1.73
C ASN A 77 -6.36 -3.75 -1.87
N SER A 78 -5.71 -4.07 -0.76
CA SER A 78 -4.49 -4.90 -0.71
C SER A 78 -4.72 -6.36 -1.14
N GLY A 79 -5.97 -6.80 -1.25
CA GLY A 79 -6.34 -8.18 -1.60
C GLY A 79 -6.12 -9.19 -0.48
N ARG A 80 -5.89 -8.72 0.75
CA ARG A 80 -5.89 -9.58 1.95
C ARG A 80 -7.27 -10.17 2.18
N GLU A 81 -7.31 -11.44 2.58
CA GLU A 81 -8.57 -12.13 2.85
C GLU A 81 -9.35 -11.42 3.96
N TYR A 82 -10.68 -11.36 3.82
CA TYR A 82 -11.63 -10.81 4.80
C TYR A 82 -11.50 -9.32 5.11
N MET A 83 -10.73 -8.56 4.34
CA MET A 83 -10.68 -7.09 4.48
C MET A 83 -11.91 -6.44 3.84
N ASN A 84 -12.47 -5.42 4.52
CA ASN A 84 -13.49 -4.58 3.92
C ASN A 84 -12.82 -3.50 3.08
N ILE A 85 -13.35 -3.25 1.89
CA ILE A 85 -12.85 -2.16 1.02
C ILE A 85 -13.00 -0.79 1.68
N PHE A 86 -13.98 -0.63 2.57
CA PHE A 86 -14.32 0.66 3.17
C PHE A 86 -14.55 0.51 4.66
N GLU A 87 -13.71 1.15 5.47
CA GLU A 87 -13.86 1.19 6.93
C GLU A 87 -13.78 2.62 7.44
N VAL A 88 -14.44 2.86 8.58
CA VAL A 88 -14.54 4.18 9.21
C VAL A 88 -14.03 4.07 10.63
N GLN A 89 -13.15 4.98 11.02
CA GLN A 89 -12.69 5.13 12.40
C GLN A 89 -12.92 6.57 12.88
N PRO A 90 -13.59 6.76 14.03
CA PRO A 90 -14.17 5.72 14.89
C PRO A 90 -15.39 5.04 14.26
N ALA A 91 -15.50 3.71 14.44
CA ALA A 91 -16.53 2.86 13.82
C ALA A 91 -17.97 3.28 14.16
N SER A 92 -18.17 3.98 15.29
CA SER A 92 -19.46 4.55 15.67
C SER A 92 -20.00 5.58 14.65
N LEU A 93 -19.13 6.21 13.86
CA LEU A 93 -19.51 7.21 12.85
C LEU A 93 -19.84 6.59 11.48
N TYR A 94 -19.65 5.28 11.30
CA TYR A 94 -19.92 4.61 10.02
C TYR A 94 -21.32 4.92 9.45
N PRO A 95 -22.43 4.83 10.21
CA PRO A 95 -23.76 5.14 9.66
C PRO A 95 -23.90 6.58 9.14
N ASP A 96 -23.27 7.54 9.81
CA ASP A 96 -23.33 8.96 9.43
C ASP A 96 -22.43 9.24 8.23
N VAL A 97 -21.28 8.57 8.13
CA VAL A 97 -20.41 8.61 6.94
C VAL A 97 -21.14 8.05 5.72
N ILE A 98 -21.71 6.85 5.80
CA ILE A 98 -22.42 6.22 4.68
C ILE A 98 -23.61 7.07 4.24
N LYS A 99 -24.38 7.61 5.19
CA LYS A 99 -25.47 8.53 4.88
C LYS A 99 -25.01 9.78 4.13
N LYS A 100 -23.80 10.29 4.40
CA LYS A 100 -23.23 11.46 3.73
C LYS A 100 -22.70 11.14 2.34
N ILE A 101 -21.89 10.08 2.20
CA ILE A 101 -21.26 9.72 0.93
C ILE A 101 -22.22 9.03 -0.04
N SER A 102 -23.38 8.59 0.47
CA SER A 102 -24.40 7.77 -0.20
C SER A 102 -24.00 6.29 -0.34
N PRO A 103 -24.96 5.35 -0.16
CA PRO A 103 -24.72 3.93 -0.43
C PRO A 103 -24.27 3.65 -1.87
N GLU A 104 -24.68 4.48 -2.82
CA GLU A 104 -24.31 4.35 -4.22
C GLU A 104 -22.80 4.56 -4.44
N LEU A 105 -22.19 5.53 -3.75
CA LEU A 105 -20.74 5.76 -3.85
C LEU A 105 -19.93 4.66 -3.15
N GLU A 106 -20.43 4.13 -2.03
CA GLU A 106 -19.84 2.95 -1.39
C GLU A 106 -19.89 1.74 -2.34
N LEU A 107 -21.03 1.50 -2.99
CA LEU A 107 -21.16 0.44 -3.99
C LEU A 107 -20.22 0.65 -5.18
N ALA A 108 -20.02 1.90 -5.61
CA ALA A 108 -19.08 2.23 -6.69
C ALA A 108 -17.63 1.87 -6.30
N LEU A 109 -17.21 2.14 -5.06
CA LEU A 109 -15.90 1.72 -4.55
C LEU A 109 -15.75 0.20 -4.53
N HIS A 110 -16.76 -0.53 -4.04
CA HIS A 110 -16.73 -2.00 -4.06
C HIS A 110 -16.67 -2.57 -5.49
N THR A 111 -17.46 -1.99 -6.39
CA THR A 111 -17.50 -2.41 -7.79
C THR A 111 -16.15 -2.16 -8.46
N TRP A 112 -15.58 -0.96 -8.28
CA TRP A 112 -14.25 -0.60 -8.75
C TRP A 112 -13.19 -1.58 -8.23
N ALA A 113 -13.17 -1.85 -6.93
CA ALA A 113 -12.17 -2.72 -6.31
C ALA A 113 -12.20 -4.14 -6.90
N ALA A 114 -13.39 -4.65 -7.25
CA ALA A 114 -13.58 -5.98 -7.81
C ALA A 114 -13.18 -6.12 -9.30
N LEU A 115 -12.86 -5.03 -10.00
CA LEU A 115 -12.55 -5.08 -11.44
C LEU A 115 -11.18 -5.69 -11.76
N GLU A 116 -10.21 -5.56 -10.86
CA GLU A 116 -8.83 -6.01 -11.08
C GLU A 116 -8.27 -6.70 -9.84
N LYS A 117 -7.25 -7.55 -10.05
CA LYS A 117 -6.50 -8.18 -8.97
C LYS A 117 -5.35 -7.28 -8.51
N CYS A 118 -5.15 -7.21 -7.19
CA CYS A 118 -3.99 -6.53 -6.61
C CYS A 118 -2.68 -7.27 -6.97
N ASN A 119 -1.55 -6.61 -6.75
CA ASN A 119 -0.22 -7.18 -6.98
C ASN A 119 0.04 -8.41 -6.10
N GLY A 120 -0.26 -8.34 -4.80
CA GLY A 120 -0.02 -9.44 -3.86
C GLY A 120 -0.80 -10.72 -4.18
N SER A 121 -1.86 -10.64 -4.99
CA SER A 121 -2.62 -11.80 -5.48
C SER A 121 -2.12 -12.38 -6.80
N LEU A 122 -1.18 -11.70 -7.45
CA LEU A 122 -0.73 -12.03 -8.81
C LEU A 122 0.73 -12.48 -8.85
N TYR A 123 1.59 -11.84 -8.08
CA TYR A 123 3.01 -12.14 -8.10
C TYR A 123 3.35 -13.26 -7.11
N PRO A 124 4.39 -14.06 -7.40
CA PRO A 124 4.84 -15.13 -6.51
C PRO A 124 5.62 -14.53 -5.33
N SER A 125 5.39 -15.07 -4.13
CA SER A 125 6.16 -14.69 -2.94
C SER A 125 7.59 -15.18 -3.14
N VAL A 126 8.61 -14.49 -2.63
CA VAL A 126 10.00 -15.01 -2.67
C VAL A 126 10.17 -16.38 -1.99
N SER A 127 9.19 -16.77 -1.18
CA SER A 127 9.09 -18.09 -0.55
C SER A 127 8.32 -19.13 -1.38
N ASP A 128 7.90 -18.81 -2.60
CA ASP A 128 7.17 -19.70 -3.50
C ASP A 128 8.15 -20.68 -4.16
N GLU A 129 8.18 -21.91 -3.67
CA GLU A 129 9.05 -22.98 -4.15
C GLU A 129 8.62 -23.55 -5.51
N ASP A 130 7.35 -23.34 -5.91
CA ASP A 130 6.81 -23.82 -7.18
C ASP A 130 7.06 -22.84 -8.34
N PHE A 131 7.53 -21.62 -8.03
CA PHE A 131 7.85 -20.61 -9.02
C PHE A 131 9.25 -20.80 -9.63
N ASP A 132 9.34 -20.71 -10.95
CA ASP A 132 10.61 -20.80 -11.69
C ASP A 132 11.38 -19.47 -11.63
N TRP A 133 12.17 -19.30 -10.56
CA TRP A 133 13.02 -18.13 -10.34
C TRP A 133 14.17 -17.99 -11.35
N ASP A 134 14.50 -19.05 -12.09
CA ASP A 134 15.52 -19.01 -13.15
C ASP A 134 14.97 -18.46 -14.47
N SER A 135 13.64 -18.31 -14.57
CA SER A 135 12.99 -17.74 -15.76
C SER A 135 13.32 -16.24 -15.95
N PRO A 136 13.29 -15.72 -17.20
CA PRO A 136 13.58 -14.31 -17.44
C PRO A 136 12.65 -13.37 -16.68
N ALA A 137 13.22 -12.47 -15.88
CA ALA A 137 12.48 -11.47 -15.11
C ALA A 137 11.51 -10.66 -15.97
N THR A 138 10.23 -10.85 -15.71
CA THR A 138 9.13 -10.10 -16.32
C THR A 138 7.97 -10.00 -15.36
N THR A 139 7.20 -8.92 -15.49
CA THR A 139 5.85 -8.92 -14.92
C THR A 139 5.01 -9.93 -15.68
N ILE A 140 4.11 -10.65 -15.01
CA ILE A 140 3.16 -11.55 -15.67
C ILE A 140 2.12 -10.82 -16.56
N ARG A 141 2.03 -9.48 -16.44
CA ARG A 141 1.04 -8.64 -17.12
C ARG A 141 1.49 -8.20 -18.51
N SER A 142 0.56 -8.19 -19.47
CA SER A 142 0.75 -7.62 -20.81
C SER A 142 0.79 -6.08 -20.78
N GLU A 143 1.26 -5.43 -21.84
CA GLU A 143 1.26 -3.96 -21.93
C GLU A 143 -0.15 -3.37 -21.91
N GLU A 144 -1.12 -4.04 -22.52
CA GLU A 144 -2.53 -3.63 -22.48
C GLU A 144 -3.09 -3.72 -21.06
N GLU A 145 -2.75 -4.77 -20.31
CA GLU A 145 -3.17 -4.94 -18.92
C GLU A 145 -2.54 -3.89 -18.00
N LYS A 146 -1.25 -3.61 -18.18
CA LYS A 146 -0.54 -2.56 -17.43
C LYS A 146 -1.22 -1.20 -17.61
N LYS A 147 -1.56 -0.84 -18.86
CA LYS A 147 -2.28 0.40 -19.16
C LYS A 147 -3.68 0.43 -18.56
N ARG A 148 -4.40 -0.69 -18.59
CA ARG A 148 -5.72 -0.83 -17.97
C ARG A 148 -5.66 -0.64 -16.45
N ILE A 149 -4.66 -1.21 -15.80
CA ILE A 149 -4.44 -1.09 -14.35
C ILE A 149 -4.08 0.34 -13.96
N VAL A 150 -3.30 1.05 -14.76
CA VAL A 150 -3.00 2.47 -14.50
C VAL A 150 -4.29 3.29 -14.53
N ARG A 151 -5.17 3.07 -15.50
CA ARG A 151 -6.50 3.73 -15.54
C ARG A 151 -7.33 3.36 -14.33
N TRP A 152 -7.39 2.08 -14.00
CA TRP A 152 -8.10 1.59 -12.83
C TRP A 152 -7.59 2.24 -11.52
N MET A 153 -6.27 2.40 -11.35
CA MET A 153 -5.68 3.12 -10.22
C MET A 153 -6.10 4.60 -10.17
N LEU A 154 -6.17 5.27 -11.33
CA LEU A 154 -6.64 6.65 -11.42
C LEU A 154 -8.12 6.76 -11.06
N ASP A 155 -8.95 5.83 -11.54
CA ASP A 155 -10.39 5.79 -11.25
C ASP A 155 -10.62 5.62 -9.74
N GLY A 156 -9.86 4.73 -9.10
CA GLY A 156 -9.87 4.55 -7.65
C GLY A 156 -9.52 5.82 -6.90
N LEU A 157 -8.43 6.49 -7.31
CA LEU A 157 -8.03 7.77 -6.72
C LEU A 157 -9.14 8.84 -6.85
N VAL A 158 -9.82 8.91 -7.98
CA VAL A 158 -10.95 9.84 -8.20
C VAL A 158 -12.13 9.51 -7.28
N LEU A 159 -12.51 8.23 -7.14
CA LEU A 159 -13.58 7.80 -6.24
C LEU A 159 -13.25 8.13 -4.77
N ILE A 160 -12.03 7.80 -4.33
CA ILE A 160 -11.56 8.07 -2.96
C ILE A 160 -11.55 9.57 -2.68
N ARG A 161 -11.09 10.40 -3.62
CA ARG A 161 -11.12 11.86 -3.48
C ARG A 161 -12.53 12.43 -3.55
N THR A 162 -13.47 11.75 -4.20
CA THR A 162 -14.89 12.12 -4.16
C THR A 162 -15.47 11.88 -2.77
N VAL A 163 -15.14 10.75 -2.12
CA VAL A 163 -15.45 10.51 -0.70
C VAL A 163 -14.84 11.60 0.17
N HIS A 164 -13.56 11.93 -0.03
CA HIS A 164 -12.88 13.00 0.70
C HIS A 164 -13.65 14.32 0.61
N ARG A 165 -13.99 14.77 -0.61
CA ARG A 165 -14.72 16.02 -0.85
C ARG A 165 -16.02 16.09 -0.06
N ILE A 166 -16.85 15.04 -0.16
CA ILE A 166 -18.16 14.99 0.50
C ILE A 166 -18.01 15.06 2.03
N LEU A 167 -17.05 14.31 2.57
CA LEU A 167 -16.79 14.31 4.00
C LEU A 167 -16.18 15.62 4.50
N ARG A 168 -15.25 16.22 3.75
CA ARG A 168 -14.65 17.53 4.05
C ARG A 168 -15.72 18.62 4.11
N GLU A 169 -16.61 18.69 3.11
CA GLU A 169 -17.75 19.62 3.09
C GLU A 169 -18.67 19.43 4.32
N GLY A 170 -18.76 18.20 4.84
CA GLY A 170 -19.51 17.85 6.04
C GLY A 170 -18.76 18.01 7.37
N LEU A 171 -17.44 18.25 7.35
CA LEU A 171 -16.57 18.18 8.54
C LEU A 171 -16.95 19.21 9.61
N ALA A 172 -17.38 20.41 9.21
CA ALA A 172 -17.84 21.44 10.14
C ALA A 172 -19.00 20.98 11.04
N GLY A 173 -19.85 20.06 10.55
CA GLY A 173 -20.92 19.46 11.34
C GLY A 173 -20.40 18.46 12.39
N MET A 174 -19.35 17.72 12.05
CA MET A 174 -18.74 16.68 12.89
C MET A 174 -17.85 17.26 14.00
N LYS A 175 -17.47 18.55 13.93
CA LYS A 175 -16.76 19.24 15.01
C LYS A 175 -17.48 19.17 16.36
N LYS A 176 -18.82 19.08 16.34
CA LYS A 176 -19.63 18.93 17.56
C LYS A 176 -19.45 17.56 18.23
N GLU A 177 -18.99 16.58 17.46
CA GLU A 177 -18.71 15.20 17.90
C GLU A 177 -17.23 15.03 18.29
N GLY A 178 -16.46 16.12 18.32
CA GLY A 178 -15.03 16.10 18.65
C GLY A 178 -14.12 15.82 17.45
N ILE A 179 -14.67 15.69 16.25
CA ILE A 179 -13.89 15.45 15.03
C ILE A 179 -13.40 16.77 14.44
N GLU A 180 -12.09 16.96 14.46
CA GLU A 180 -11.42 18.16 13.97
C GLU A 180 -10.74 17.93 12.61
N ARG A 181 -10.42 16.67 12.31
CA ARG A 181 -9.61 16.27 11.16
C ARG A 181 -10.28 15.16 10.35
N LEU A 182 -9.98 15.15 9.05
CA LEU A 182 -10.29 14.08 8.12
C LEU A 182 -8.99 13.55 7.52
N ARG A 183 -8.82 12.23 7.54
CA ARG A 183 -7.73 11.53 6.84
C ARG A 183 -8.30 10.35 6.08
N ILE A 184 -7.74 10.08 4.90
CA ILE A 184 -8.03 8.86 4.16
C ILE A 184 -6.73 8.08 4.03
N SER A 185 -6.77 6.86 4.55
CA SER A 185 -5.75 5.85 4.38
C SER A 185 -6.14 4.97 3.20
N TRP A 186 -5.23 4.75 2.27
CA TRP A 186 -5.44 3.89 1.12
C TRP A 186 -4.36 2.82 1.08
N PHE A 187 -4.78 1.55 0.97
CA PHE A 187 -3.90 0.44 0.65
C PHE A 187 -3.94 0.26 -0.87
N PRO A 188 -2.98 0.85 -1.63
CA PRO A 188 -3.01 0.80 -3.07
C PRO A 188 -2.88 -0.66 -3.56
N PRO A 189 -3.74 -1.11 -4.48
CA PRO A 189 -3.73 -2.49 -4.97
C PRO A 189 -2.55 -2.79 -5.91
N ALA A 190 -1.93 -1.76 -6.47
CA ALA A 190 -0.79 -1.86 -7.37
C ALA A 190 0.13 -0.65 -7.18
N PHE A 191 1.33 -0.69 -7.75
CA PHE A 191 2.35 0.36 -7.60
C PHE A 191 2.90 0.54 -6.17
N ASN A 192 2.50 -0.33 -5.24
CA ASN A 192 3.04 -0.41 -3.90
C ASN A 192 4.46 -1.00 -3.89
N ASP A 193 5.22 -0.69 -2.84
CA ASP A 193 6.58 -1.14 -2.66
C ASP A 193 6.61 -2.66 -2.37
N PRO A 194 7.30 -3.46 -3.20
CA PRO A 194 7.36 -4.91 -3.00
C PRO A 194 8.04 -5.31 -1.69
N GLU A 195 8.96 -4.51 -1.16
CA GLU A 195 9.63 -4.82 0.12
C GLU A 195 8.65 -4.62 1.29
N GLU A 196 7.86 -3.55 1.28
CA GLU A 196 6.88 -3.26 2.33
C GLU A 196 5.69 -4.23 2.32
N ASP A 197 5.28 -4.73 1.14
CA ASP A 197 4.10 -5.60 1.00
C ASP A 197 4.36 -7.09 1.32
N GLY A 198 5.56 -7.45 1.77
CA GLY A 198 5.88 -8.83 2.16
C GLY A 198 7.20 -9.38 1.63
N GLY A 199 8.12 -8.52 1.19
CA GLY A 199 9.43 -8.95 0.70
C GLY A 199 9.38 -9.62 -0.68
N TRP A 200 8.50 -9.16 -1.57
CA TRP A 200 8.36 -9.65 -2.93
C TRP A 200 9.59 -9.34 -3.79
N ASP A 201 9.83 -10.13 -4.84
CA ASP A 201 10.91 -9.83 -5.78
C ASP A 201 10.49 -8.71 -6.75
N LYS A 202 11.16 -7.56 -6.63
CA LYS A 202 10.96 -6.39 -7.50
C LYS A 202 11.13 -6.69 -9.00
N GLU A 203 11.92 -7.69 -9.38
CA GLU A 203 12.17 -8.02 -10.78
C GLU A 203 10.95 -8.65 -11.47
N PHE A 204 10.04 -9.23 -10.68
CA PHE A 204 8.76 -9.77 -11.15
C PHE A 204 7.57 -8.85 -10.82
N TRP A 205 7.74 -7.93 -9.87
CA TRP A 205 6.71 -6.99 -9.41
C TRP A 205 6.28 -5.94 -10.44
N PHE A 206 5.08 -5.39 -10.29
CA PHE A 206 4.59 -4.29 -11.13
C PHE A 206 4.31 -3.00 -10.34
N PRO A 207 4.97 -1.88 -10.69
CA PRO A 207 6.03 -1.75 -11.68
C PRO A 207 7.35 -2.34 -11.14
N ARG A 208 8.20 -2.83 -12.05
CA ARG A 208 9.48 -3.49 -11.69
C ARG A 208 10.50 -2.55 -11.06
N LYS A 209 10.37 -1.27 -11.36
CA LYS A 209 11.28 -0.22 -10.88
C LYS A 209 10.46 0.83 -10.18
N GLY A 210 11.07 1.47 -9.19
CA GLY A 210 10.47 2.62 -8.53
C GLY A 210 10.37 3.85 -9.45
N PRO A 211 9.71 4.90 -8.97
CA PRO A 211 9.22 5.04 -7.61
C PRO A 211 7.98 4.17 -7.33
N TRP A 212 7.83 3.78 -6.06
CA TRP A 212 6.66 3.05 -5.56
C TRP A 212 5.88 3.89 -4.53
N LEU A 213 4.63 3.53 -4.36
CA LEU A 213 3.79 3.92 -3.22
C LEU A 213 4.19 3.06 -2.01
N GLY A 214 4.00 3.56 -0.80
CA GLY A 214 4.09 2.72 0.39
C GLY A 214 2.97 1.68 0.43
N LEU A 215 3.05 0.75 1.38
CA LEU A 215 1.99 -0.23 1.64
C LEU A 215 0.66 0.46 2.02
N VAL A 216 0.77 1.58 2.73
CA VAL A 216 -0.36 2.41 3.15
C VAL A 216 -0.03 3.87 2.83
N GLU A 217 -0.86 4.50 2.00
CA GLU A 217 -0.71 5.88 1.59
C GLU A 217 -1.85 6.74 2.15
N MET A 218 -1.47 7.90 2.67
CA MET A 218 -2.38 8.98 2.97
C MET A 218 -2.74 9.69 1.66
N VAL A 219 -4.02 9.77 1.36
CA VAL A 219 -4.52 10.38 0.13
C VAL A 219 -4.61 11.90 0.30
N GLU A 220 -4.08 12.66 -0.67
CA GLU A 220 -4.26 14.11 -0.68
C GLU A 220 -5.73 14.51 -0.80
N SER A 221 -6.07 15.60 -0.10
CA SER A 221 -7.38 16.24 -0.16
C SER A 221 -7.81 16.53 -1.60
N ASP A 222 -9.13 16.48 -1.80
CA ASP A 222 -9.79 16.94 -3.02
C ASP A 222 -9.43 18.38 -3.42
N GLU A 223 -8.94 19.20 -2.48
CA GLU A 223 -8.50 20.57 -2.73
C GLU A 223 -7.17 20.67 -3.53
N VAL A 224 -6.34 19.62 -3.49
CA VAL A 224 -5.15 19.51 -4.36
C VAL A 224 -5.60 19.19 -5.78
N GLN A 225 -5.00 19.75 -6.83
CA GLN A 225 -5.40 19.35 -8.20
C GLN A 225 -5.03 17.87 -8.44
N LEU A 226 -5.85 17.12 -9.17
CA LEU A 226 -5.62 15.68 -9.37
C LEU A 226 -4.22 15.39 -9.92
N TRP A 227 -3.78 16.16 -10.92
CA TRP A 227 -2.46 16.02 -11.53
C TRP A 227 -1.29 16.42 -10.63
N ASP A 228 -1.57 17.15 -9.55
CA ASP A 228 -0.57 17.52 -8.54
C ASP A 228 -0.49 16.48 -7.41
N THR A 229 -1.35 15.46 -7.39
CA THR A 229 -1.25 14.39 -6.37
C THR A 229 -0.03 13.52 -6.61
N ARG A 230 0.54 12.98 -5.52
CA ARG A 230 1.67 12.04 -5.51
C ARG A 230 1.34 10.80 -6.31
N VAL A 231 0.16 10.21 -6.09
CA VAL A 231 -0.30 9.02 -6.80
C VAL A 231 -0.34 9.28 -8.31
N TYR A 232 -1.01 10.35 -8.75
CA TYR A 232 -1.10 10.68 -10.18
C TYR A 232 0.28 10.89 -10.81
N ARG A 233 1.15 11.67 -10.13
CA ARG A 233 2.52 11.92 -10.60
C ARG A 233 3.37 10.65 -10.65
N LEU A 234 3.19 9.73 -9.70
CA LEU A 234 3.88 8.43 -9.68
C LEU A 234 3.41 7.56 -10.84
N LEU A 235 2.10 7.46 -11.07
CA LEU A 235 1.55 6.72 -12.21
C LEU A 235 2.05 7.30 -13.54
N GLY A 236 2.14 8.64 -13.65
CA GLY A 236 2.64 9.32 -14.84
C GLY A 236 4.13 9.12 -15.12
N GLN A 237 4.93 8.79 -14.10
CA GLN A 237 6.34 8.42 -14.30
C GLN A 237 6.50 7.03 -14.94
N HIS A 238 5.56 6.12 -14.67
CA HIS A 238 5.58 4.77 -15.23
C HIS A 238 4.83 4.69 -16.57
N TYR A 239 3.70 5.38 -16.70
CA TYR A 239 2.79 5.29 -17.84
C TYR A 239 2.25 6.67 -18.26
N PRO A 240 3.13 7.58 -18.75
CA PRO A 240 2.73 8.94 -19.10
C PRO A 240 1.62 8.98 -20.15
N GLU A 241 1.64 8.08 -21.14
CA GLU A 241 0.66 8.05 -22.21
C GLU A 241 -0.77 7.70 -21.75
N VAL A 242 -0.89 6.99 -20.61
CA VAL A 242 -2.19 6.69 -20.02
C VAL A 242 -2.70 7.89 -19.25
N VAL A 243 -1.80 8.51 -18.49
CA VAL A 243 -2.10 9.65 -17.60
C VAL A 243 -2.44 10.91 -18.41
N ASP A 244 -1.67 11.22 -19.46
CA ASP A 244 -1.91 12.37 -20.35
C ASP A 244 -3.23 12.24 -21.13
N GLY A 245 -3.69 11.02 -21.39
CA GLY A 245 -4.94 10.73 -22.07
C GLY A 245 -6.16 10.61 -21.13
N TYR A 246 -5.96 10.74 -19.82
CA TYR A 246 -6.98 10.47 -18.81
C TYR A 246 -8.02 11.60 -18.73
N LYS A 247 -9.30 11.22 -18.59
CA LYS A 247 -10.44 12.15 -18.50
C LYS A 247 -11.30 11.79 -17.30
N ILE A 248 -11.46 12.74 -16.38
CA ILE A 248 -12.19 12.53 -15.12
C ILE A 248 -13.68 12.27 -15.38
N GLU A 249 -14.23 12.84 -16.46
CA GLU A 249 -15.65 12.75 -16.78
C GLU A 249 -16.14 11.31 -17.04
N ASP A 250 -15.23 10.39 -17.30
CA ASP A 250 -15.54 8.98 -17.57
C ASP A 250 -15.86 8.20 -16.28
N VAL A 251 -15.34 8.63 -15.11
CA VAL A 251 -15.54 7.95 -13.82
C VAL A 251 -16.86 8.33 -13.15
N LEU A 252 -17.27 9.61 -13.25
CA LEU A 252 -18.46 10.11 -12.55
C LEU A 252 -19.77 9.80 -13.28
N ARG A 253 -19.72 9.06 -14.40
CA ARG A 253 -20.88 8.69 -15.23
C ARG A 253 -21.21 7.19 -15.18
N SER A 254 -20.31 6.36 -14.67
CA SER A 254 -20.50 4.91 -14.47
C SER A 254 -21.18 4.62 -13.15
#